data_AF-A0A820EUK6-F1
#
_entry.id   AF-A0A820EUK6-F1
#
_cell.length_a   1.000
_cell.length_b   1.000
_cell.length_c   1.000
_cell.angle_alpha   90.00
_cell.angle_beta   90.00
_cell.angle_gamma   90.00
#
_symmetry.space_group_name_H-M   'P 1'
#
loop_
_entity.id
_entity.type
_entity.pdbx_description
1 polymer ?
#
loop_
_entity_poly.entity_id
_entity_poly.type
_entity_poly.pdbx_seq_one_letter_code
_entity_poly.pdbx_strand_id
1 'polypeptide(L)'
;MGSGTLCQRCTQPNYQISGGIEFNASRLFRDRMYQQHGFIHPVIRQKSSLEYRTSHDVLQAYFIDNKRFTKNDRREINAAITEINNYTNFYINKTKNNTNKLEWPLINVTYLNYKQVKAHNMSSIQINATPFDSRPPTYELIENDFIAQLKVLREMDIHITGPGTGQMYQTFLSDGSVSVNVGGLRTWKLNNKELKFTSYLEQYMTSGTPYIKGLYYPINERANGIKKDEIIKLIRQAGQLILQGFSLPVEPRENLAPDGQLFVEMCEKDKEFCSFVTTRSPDKQFKCLEIWAEDLVQEYNQWNDKGFIVN
;
A
#
# COMPACT_ATOMS: atom_id res chain seq x y z
N MET A 1 12.28 -3.82 6.55
CA MET A 1 12.47 -3.76 5.08
C MET A 1 12.39 -2.32 4.57
N GLY A 2 13.29 -1.42 4.98
CA GLY A 2 13.13 0.01 4.61
C GLY A 2 14.32 0.89 4.94
N SER A 3 15.54 0.38 4.81
CA SER A 3 16.70 1.28 4.78
C SER A 3 16.72 1.92 3.40
N GLY A 4 16.57 3.25 3.31
CA GLY A 4 16.58 4.02 2.05
C GLY A 4 17.90 3.98 1.25
N THR A 5 18.71 2.96 1.52
CA THR A 5 19.99 2.55 0.94
C THR A 5 19.88 1.28 0.09
N LEU A 6 18.80 0.50 0.21
CA LEU A 6 18.53 -0.59 -0.74
C LEU A 6 18.18 0.04 -2.09
N CYS A 7 18.53 -0.63 -3.20
CA CYS A 7 18.33 -0.21 -4.60
C CYS A 7 16.87 0.08 -5.02
N GLN A 8 15.98 0.41 -4.09
CA GLN A 8 14.60 0.88 -4.24
C GLN A 8 14.46 2.10 -5.16
N ARG A 9 15.57 2.83 -5.41
CA ARG A 9 15.62 4.00 -6.32
C ARG A 9 16.04 3.66 -7.74
N CYS A 10 16.43 2.41 -8.02
CA CYS A 10 16.63 1.96 -9.38
C CYS A 10 15.27 1.60 -9.94
N THR A 11 14.49 2.61 -10.32
CA THR A 11 13.23 2.39 -11.03
C THR A 11 13.56 1.63 -12.31
N GLN A 12 12.97 0.46 -12.50
CA GLN A 12 12.99 -0.17 -13.81
C GLN A 12 12.07 0.63 -14.74
N PRO A 13 12.28 0.60 -16.07
CA PRO A 13 11.41 1.31 -17.02
C PRO A 13 9.91 1.02 -16.84
N ASN A 14 9.57 -0.14 -16.27
CA ASN A 14 8.20 -0.59 -15.98
C ASN A 14 7.83 -0.54 -14.49
N TYR A 15 8.65 0.05 -13.61
CA TYR A 15 8.48 0.07 -12.15
C TYR A 15 8.33 -1.31 -11.49
N GLN A 16 8.87 -2.37 -12.09
CA GLN A 16 8.78 -3.73 -11.53
C GLN A 16 10.11 -4.22 -11.00
N ILE A 17 10.04 -5.27 -10.20
CA ILE A 17 11.18 -6.15 -9.94
C ILE A 17 11.23 -7.14 -11.12
N SER A 18 12.40 -7.31 -11.76
CA SER A 18 12.59 -8.26 -12.86
C SER A 18 12.05 -9.66 -12.50
N GLY A 19 11.21 -10.24 -13.37
CA GLY A 19 10.55 -11.52 -13.14
C GLY A 19 9.42 -11.49 -12.09
N GLY A 20 9.13 -10.35 -11.48
CA GLY A 20 8.15 -10.22 -10.41
C GLY A 20 6.74 -10.66 -10.82
N ILE A 21 6.33 -10.29 -12.03
CA ILE A 21 5.01 -10.66 -12.58
C ILE A 21 5.05 -12.04 -13.22
N GLU A 22 6.06 -12.30 -14.06
CA GLU A 22 6.23 -13.58 -14.76
C GLU A 22 6.18 -14.78 -13.82
N PHE A 23 6.85 -14.67 -12.67
CA PHE A 23 6.88 -15.71 -11.65
C PHE A 23 5.88 -15.50 -10.51
N ASN A 24 5.04 -14.47 -10.59
CA ASN A 24 4.14 -14.04 -9.51
C ASN A 24 4.87 -14.00 -8.14
N ALA A 25 6.08 -13.44 -8.15
CA ALA A 25 7.05 -13.56 -7.07
C ALA A 25 6.54 -12.92 -5.77
N SER A 26 5.77 -11.83 -5.88
CA SER A 26 5.14 -11.18 -4.73
C SER A 26 4.14 -12.10 -4.04
N ARG A 27 3.31 -12.82 -4.80
CA ARG A 27 2.34 -13.79 -4.24
C ARG A 27 3.07 -14.97 -3.61
N LEU A 28 4.07 -15.52 -4.31
CA LEU A 28 4.87 -16.62 -3.79
C LEU A 28 5.59 -16.24 -2.48
N PHE A 29 6.15 -15.04 -2.42
CA PHE A 29 6.79 -14.52 -1.22
C PHE A 29 5.77 -14.37 -0.07
N ARG A 30 4.62 -13.74 -0.33
CA ARG A 30 3.52 -13.61 0.64
C ARG A 30 3.11 -14.97 1.20
N ASP A 31 2.78 -15.91 0.33
CA ASP A 31 2.23 -17.21 0.73
C ASP A 31 3.26 -17.99 1.55
N ARG A 32 4.55 -17.94 1.18
CA ARG A 32 5.65 -18.50 1.99
C ARG A 32 5.76 -17.85 3.36
N MET A 33 5.63 -16.53 3.46
CA MET A 33 5.68 -15.83 4.75
C MET A 33 4.51 -16.25 5.66
N TYR A 34 3.29 -16.38 5.12
CA TYR A 34 2.17 -16.92 5.89
C TYR A 34 2.39 -18.38 6.30
N GLN A 35 2.85 -19.22 5.37
CA GLN A 35 3.14 -20.63 5.62
C GLN A 35 4.18 -20.83 6.72
N GLN A 36 5.29 -20.10 6.64
CA GLN A 36 6.42 -20.19 7.56
C GLN A 36 6.02 -19.83 9.00
N HIS A 37 4.98 -19.01 9.16
CA HIS A 37 4.46 -18.59 10.45
C HIS A 37 3.18 -19.34 10.88
N GLY A 38 2.85 -20.47 10.22
CA GLY A 38 1.73 -21.33 10.61
C GLY A 38 0.35 -20.77 10.28
N PHE A 39 0.27 -19.76 9.40
CA PHE A 39 -0.99 -19.19 8.97
C PHE A 39 -1.53 -19.86 7.72
N ILE A 40 -2.86 -19.99 7.66
CA ILE A 40 -3.58 -20.24 6.42
C ILE A 40 -3.30 -19.08 5.47
N HIS A 41 -3.05 -19.40 4.20
CA HIS A 41 -2.78 -18.40 3.17
C HIS A 41 -3.94 -17.41 3.05
N PRO A 42 -3.66 -16.16 2.64
CA PRO A 42 -4.69 -15.19 2.30
C PRO A 42 -5.66 -15.75 1.24
N VAL A 43 -6.86 -15.18 1.18
CA VAL A 43 -7.86 -15.60 0.18
C VAL A 43 -7.29 -15.41 -1.21
N ILE A 44 -7.25 -16.50 -1.99
CA ILE A 44 -6.76 -16.50 -3.37
C ILE A 44 -7.94 -16.22 -4.29
N ARG A 45 -7.75 -15.27 -5.21
CA ARG A 45 -8.72 -14.90 -6.24
C ARG A 45 -8.01 -14.93 -7.58
N GLN A 46 -8.63 -15.58 -8.57
CA GLN A 46 -7.94 -15.88 -9.83
C GLN A 46 -8.26 -14.87 -10.92
N LYS A 47 -9.54 -14.51 -11.10
CA LYS A 47 -10.02 -13.70 -12.21
C LYS A 47 -10.52 -12.34 -11.78
N SER A 48 -11.15 -12.25 -10.61
CA SER A 48 -11.78 -11.00 -10.14
C SER A 48 -11.66 -10.81 -8.64
N SER A 49 -11.52 -9.55 -8.21
CA SER A 49 -11.60 -9.17 -6.79
C SER A 49 -12.94 -9.50 -6.12
N LEU A 50 -14.01 -9.70 -6.91
CA LEU A 50 -15.35 -10.01 -6.41
C LEU A 50 -15.52 -11.48 -6.03
N GLU A 51 -14.58 -12.36 -6.38
CA GLU A 51 -14.66 -13.78 -6.02
C GLU A 51 -14.86 -13.95 -4.50
N TYR A 52 -15.87 -14.75 -4.14
CA TYR A 52 -16.27 -15.03 -2.76
C TYR A 52 -16.76 -13.82 -1.94
N ARG A 53 -17.10 -12.70 -2.60
CA ARG A 53 -17.66 -11.51 -1.94
C ARG A 53 -19.10 -11.26 -2.37
N THR A 54 -19.88 -10.66 -1.48
CA THR A 54 -21.23 -10.16 -1.75
C THR A 54 -21.31 -8.66 -1.53
N SER A 55 -22.31 -7.99 -2.12
CA SER A 55 -22.53 -6.55 -1.94
C SER A 55 -22.83 -6.14 -0.49
N HIS A 56 -23.11 -7.10 0.40
CA HIS A 56 -23.44 -6.87 1.81
C HIS A 56 -22.28 -7.17 2.76
N ASP A 57 -21.15 -7.65 2.25
CA ASP A 57 -19.98 -7.91 3.07
C ASP A 57 -19.44 -6.61 3.66
N VAL A 58 -19.00 -6.66 4.92
CA VAL A 58 -18.36 -5.53 5.59
C VAL A 58 -16.86 -5.61 5.36
N LEU A 59 -16.35 -4.73 4.51
CA LEU A 59 -14.92 -4.67 4.19
C LEU A 59 -14.12 -4.14 5.36
N GLN A 60 -12.97 -4.75 5.65
CA GLN A 60 -12.06 -4.28 6.68
C GLN A 60 -11.00 -3.36 6.08
N ALA A 61 -11.01 -2.10 6.50
CA ALA A 61 -10.05 -1.09 6.09
C ALA A 61 -9.14 -0.72 7.26
N TYR A 62 -7.85 -0.54 6.97
CA TYR A 62 -6.88 -0.16 7.98
C TYR A 62 -6.07 1.04 7.52
N PHE A 63 -6.11 2.09 8.33
CA PHE A 63 -5.33 3.29 8.13
C PHE A 63 -4.08 3.24 9.00
N ILE A 64 -2.93 3.06 8.37
CA ILE A 64 -1.65 2.95 9.07
C ILE A 64 -1.05 4.34 9.29
N ASP A 65 -0.83 4.71 10.56
CA ASP A 65 -0.22 5.99 10.94
C ASP A 65 1.15 6.16 10.28
N ASN A 66 1.50 7.38 9.92
CA ASN A 66 2.80 7.67 9.33
C ASN A 66 3.40 8.92 9.97
N LYS A 67 4.70 8.88 10.26
CA LYS A 67 5.43 10.03 10.82
C LYS A 67 5.39 11.28 9.94
N ARG A 68 5.12 11.13 8.63
CA ARG A 68 4.98 12.22 7.65
C ARG A 68 3.64 12.95 7.72
N PHE A 69 2.66 12.42 8.45
CA PHE A 69 1.39 13.12 8.63
C PHE A 69 1.53 14.24 9.65
N THR A 70 0.94 15.38 9.36
CA THR A 70 0.84 16.50 10.31
C THR A 70 -0.23 16.22 11.38
N LYS A 71 -0.33 17.07 12.41
CA LYS A 71 -1.45 17.01 13.36
C LYS A 71 -2.78 17.27 12.66
N ASN A 72 -2.80 18.20 11.70
CA ASN A 72 -3.98 18.51 10.91
C ASN A 72 -4.40 17.33 10.05
N ASP A 73 -3.45 16.70 9.34
CA ASP A 73 -3.71 15.51 8.52
C ASP A 73 -4.41 14.42 9.36
N ARG A 74 -3.89 14.11 10.56
CA ARG A 74 -4.49 13.11 11.45
C ARG A 74 -5.90 13.47 11.89
N ARG A 75 -6.20 14.76 12.11
CA ARG A 75 -7.55 15.23 12.46
C ARG A 75 -8.52 14.96 11.31
N GLU A 76 -8.14 15.31 10.09
CA GLU A 76 -8.95 15.10 8.89
C GLU A 76 -9.16 13.61 8.60
N ILE A 77 -8.11 12.79 8.77
CA ILE A 77 -8.19 11.32 8.64
C ILE A 77 -9.16 10.74 9.69
N ASN A 78 -9.01 11.12 10.97
CA ASN A 78 -9.89 10.61 12.02
C ASN A 78 -11.35 11.02 11.79
N ALA A 79 -11.60 12.25 11.35
CA ALA A 79 -12.95 12.71 11.00
C ALA A 79 -13.54 11.88 9.84
N ALA A 80 -12.74 11.51 8.83
CA ALA A 80 -13.16 10.65 7.74
C ALA A 80 -13.49 9.23 8.23
N ILE A 81 -12.64 8.65 9.08
CA ILE A 81 -12.85 7.33 9.70
C ILE A 81 -14.15 7.29 10.50
N THR A 82 -14.38 8.29 11.36
CA THR A 82 -15.61 8.39 12.16
C THR A 82 -16.84 8.45 11.27
N GLU A 83 -16.83 9.22 10.18
CA GLU A 83 -17.97 9.30 9.27
C GLU A 83 -18.27 7.96 8.59
N ILE A 84 -17.26 7.28 8.06
CA ILE A 84 -17.42 5.99 7.38
C ILE A 84 -17.94 4.94 8.35
N ASN A 85 -17.37 4.85 9.55
CA ASN A 85 -17.80 3.88 10.56
C ASN A 85 -19.22 4.16 11.07
N ASN A 86 -19.60 5.44 11.22
CA ASN A 86 -20.96 5.81 11.60
C ASN A 86 -21.97 5.37 10.53
N TYR A 87 -21.66 5.57 9.24
CA TYR A 87 -22.48 5.07 8.14
C TYR A 87 -22.62 3.54 8.21
N THR A 88 -21.50 2.82 8.32
CA THR A 88 -21.50 1.35 8.37
C THR A 88 -22.29 0.82 9.57
N ASN A 89 -22.05 1.37 10.77
CA ASN A 89 -22.75 0.96 11.99
C ASN A 89 -24.25 1.28 11.95
N PHE A 90 -24.63 2.43 11.37
CA PHE A 90 -26.04 2.78 11.19
C PHE A 90 -26.76 1.73 10.34
N TYR A 91 -26.16 1.33 9.22
CA TYR A 91 -26.75 0.31 8.35
C TYR A 91 -26.81 -1.05 9.02
N ILE A 92 -25.71 -1.55 9.59
CA ILE A 92 -25.66 -2.85 10.29
C ILE A 92 -26.73 -2.94 11.39
N ASN A 93 -26.97 -1.86 12.13
CA ASN A 93 -27.96 -1.83 13.19
C ASN A 93 -29.41 -1.72 12.68
N LYS A 94 -29.64 -1.02 11.55
CA LYS A 94 -30.98 -0.76 11.01
C LYS A 94 -31.50 -1.89 10.10
N THR A 95 -30.63 -2.56 9.34
CA THR A 95 -31.01 -3.54 8.32
C THR A 95 -31.37 -4.92 8.85
N LYS A 96 -31.44 -5.16 10.16
CA LYS A 96 -32.07 -6.39 10.68
C LYS A 96 -33.48 -6.62 10.13
N ASN A 97 -34.17 -5.57 9.66
CA ASN A 97 -35.55 -5.65 9.15
C ASN A 97 -35.80 -4.96 7.78
N ASN A 98 -34.81 -4.44 7.05
CA ASN A 98 -35.09 -3.72 5.79
C ASN A 98 -33.99 -3.86 4.72
N THR A 99 -34.36 -4.32 3.54
CA THR A 99 -33.48 -4.62 2.38
C THR A 99 -33.25 -3.40 1.47
N ASN A 100 -33.10 -2.22 2.07
CA ASN A 100 -32.85 -1.01 1.28
C ASN A 100 -31.51 -1.09 0.56
N LYS A 101 -31.48 -0.61 -0.69
CA LYS A 101 -30.28 -0.49 -1.51
C LYS A 101 -29.23 0.34 -0.78
N LEU A 102 -28.04 -0.23 -0.57
CA LEU A 102 -26.90 0.49 0.01
C LEU A 102 -26.47 1.62 -0.92
N GLU A 103 -26.25 2.82 -0.36
CA GLU A 103 -25.69 3.94 -1.10
C GLU A 103 -24.19 3.73 -1.36
N TRP A 104 -23.49 3.26 -0.32
CA TRP A 104 -22.05 2.97 -0.31
C TRP A 104 -21.76 1.58 0.28
N PRO A 105 -20.61 0.98 -0.08
CA PRO A 105 -20.08 -0.21 0.56
C PRO A 105 -20.04 -0.08 2.09
N LEU A 106 -20.32 -1.17 2.80
CA LEU A 106 -20.12 -1.24 4.24
C LEU A 106 -18.62 -1.44 4.51
N ILE A 107 -18.01 -0.50 5.22
CA ILE A 107 -16.57 -0.50 5.47
C ILE A 107 -16.33 -0.19 6.95
N ASN A 108 -15.59 -1.06 7.62
CA ASN A 108 -15.10 -0.82 8.98
C ASN A 108 -13.64 -0.35 8.90
N VAL A 109 -13.38 0.90 9.27
CA VAL A 109 -12.04 1.50 9.19
C VAL A 109 -11.40 1.56 10.57
N THR A 110 -10.24 0.93 10.71
CA THR A 110 -9.44 0.92 11.94
C THR A 110 -8.17 1.76 11.76
N TYR A 111 -7.89 2.69 12.68
CA TYR A 111 -6.64 3.43 12.70
C TYR A 111 -5.56 2.65 13.46
N LEU A 112 -4.46 2.30 12.80
CA LEU A 112 -3.34 1.58 13.40
C LEU A 112 -2.18 2.51 13.66
N ASN A 113 -1.86 2.72 14.93
CA ASN A 113 -0.60 3.34 15.32
C ASN A 113 0.50 2.29 15.35
N TYR A 114 1.58 2.50 14.60
CA TYR A 114 2.74 1.61 14.58
C TYR A 114 3.28 1.20 15.94
N LYS A 115 3.23 2.11 16.92
CA LYS A 115 3.76 1.86 18.26
C LYS A 115 2.82 1.01 19.13
N GLN A 116 1.61 0.75 18.65
CA GLN A 116 0.52 0.13 19.41
C GLN A 116 0.10 -1.24 18.87
N VAL A 117 0.62 -1.68 17.73
CA VAL A 117 0.47 -3.08 17.29
C VAL A 117 1.42 -3.94 18.13
N LYS A 118 1.01 -4.20 19.37
CA LYS A 118 1.67 -5.17 20.24
C LYS A 118 1.01 -6.52 20.04
N ALA A 119 1.82 -7.57 20.06
CA ALA A 119 1.35 -8.91 20.34
C ALA A 119 0.33 -8.90 21.48
N HIS A 120 -0.82 -9.54 21.27
CA HIS A 120 -1.76 -9.68 22.35
C HIS A 120 -1.07 -10.63 23.35
N ASN A 121 -0.91 -10.22 24.62
CA ASN A 121 -0.43 -11.10 25.68
C ASN A 121 -1.48 -12.21 25.87
N MET A 122 -1.48 -13.23 25.01
CA MET A 122 -2.18 -14.46 25.23
C MET A 122 -1.35 -15.25 26.23
N SER A 123 -1.90 -15.38 27.44
CA SER A 123 -1.60 -16.52 28.31
C SER A 123 -1.71 -17.79 27.48
N SER A 124 -0.55 -18.38 27.17
CA SER A 124 -0.30 -19.72 26.60
C SER A 124 -1.55 -20.52 26.24
N ILE A 125 -1.90 -20.58 24.95
CA ILE A 125 -2.86 -21.57 24.49
C ILE A 125 -2.06 -22.87 24.37
N GLN A 126 -2.21 -23.76 25.35
CA GLN A 126 -1.73 -25.13 25.20
C GLN A 126 -2.53 -25.83 24.10
N ILE A 127 -1.94 -25.91 22.89
CA ILE A 127 -2.46 -26.74 21.82
C ILE A 127 -2.10 -28.19 22.17
N ASN A 128 -3.08 -28.96 22.65
CA ASN A 128 -2.92 -30.38 22.87
C ASN A 128 -2.69 -31.08 21.52
N ALA A 129 -1.55 -31.76 21.38
CA ALA A 129 -1.20 -32.52 20.19
C ALA A 129 -2.29 -33.57 19.87
N THR A 130 -2.77 -33.58 18.64
CA THR A 130 -3.68 -34.64 18.16
C THR A 130 -2.89 -35.95 17.92
N PRO A 131 -3.51 -37.13 18.09
CA PRO A 131 -2.83 -38.44 17.99
C PRO A 131 -2.14 -38.76 16.65
N PHE A 132 -2.39 -37.96 15.60
CA PHE A 132 -1.90 -38.20 14.24
C PHE A 132 -0.75 -37.29 13.80
N ASP A 133 -0.30 -36.35 14.63
CA ASP A 133 0.84 -35.49 14.32
C ASP A 133 2.00 -35.76 15.29
N SER A 134 2.97 -36.57 14.85
CA SER A 134 4.16 -36.95 15.61
C SER A 134 5.30 -35.94 15.52
N ARG A 135 5.07 -34.78 14.89
CA ARG A 135 6.06 -33.70 14.90
C ARG A 135 6.09 -33.08 16.31
N PRO A 136 7.28 -32.80 16.89
CA PRO A 136 7.34 -32.03 18.13
C PRO A 136 6.57 -30.72 17.92
N PRO A 137 5.83 -30.21 18.94
CA PRO A 137 5.10 -28.95 18.81
C PRO A 137 6.10 -27.91 18.31
N THR A 138 5.94 -27.50 17.05
CA THR A 138 6.81 -26.49 16.44
C THR A 138 6.40 -25.18 17.07
N TYR A 139 6.93 -24.93 18.28
CA TYR A 139 7.01 -23.65 18.98
C TYR A 139 5.75 -22.77 18.89
N GLU A 140 5.11 -22.49 20.03
CA GLU A 140 4.31 -21.25 20.14
C GLU A 140 5.26 -20.12 19.77
N LEU A 141 5.13 -19.62 18.54
CA LEU A 141 5.83 -18.43 18.10
C LEU A 141 5.41 -17.35 19.09
N ILE A 142 6.36 -16.89 19.92
CA ILE A 142 6.24 -15.62 20.61
C ILE A 142 5.74 -14.66 19.54
N GLU A 143 4.53 -14.13 19.71
CA GLU A 143 4.00 -13.14 18.79
C GLU A 143 5.01 -11.99 18.80
N ASN A 144 5.87 -11.93 17.79
CA ASN A 144 6.62 -10.73 17.50
C ASN A 144 5.66 -9.78 16.77
N ASP A 145 5.98 -8.49 16.77
CA ASP A 145 5.12 -7.48 16.16
C ASP A 145 4.81 -7.80 14.68
N PHE A 146 5.68 -8.55 13.99
CA PHE A 146 5.49 -8.95 12.60
C PHE A 146 4.43 -10.07 12.42
N ILE A 147 4.41 -11.10 13.27
CA ILE A 147 3.41 -12.16 13.23
C ILE A 147 2.02 -11.60 13.54
N ALA A 148 1.92 -10.71 14.53
CA ALA A 148 0.69 -9.98 14.83
C ALA A 148 0.26 -9.13 13.62
N GLN A 149 1.19 -8.42 12.97
CA GLN A 149 0.90 -7.66 11.74
C GLN A 149 0.39 -8.57 10.62
N LEU A 150 0.99 -9.75 10.38
CA LEU A 150 0.52 -10.67 9.35
C LEU A 150 -0.93 -11.11 9.55
N LYS A 151 -1.35 -11.36 10.80
CA LYS A 151 -2.75 -11.69 11.13
C LYS A 151 -3.69 -10.58 10.67
N VAL A 152 -3.38 -9.33 11.04
CA VAL A 152 -4.19 -8.17 10.64
C VAL A 152 -4.16 -8.01 9.12
N LEU A 153 -2.99 -8.08 8.48
CA LEU A 153 -2.80 -7.93 7.04
C LEU A 153 -3.62 -8.92 6.21
N ARG A 154 -3.81 -10.13 6.72
CA ARG A 154 -4.59 -11.18 6.05
C ARG A 154 -6.07 -10.79 5.93
N GLU A 155 -6.58 -10.08 6.92
CA GLU A 155 -7.98 -9.66 7.04
C GLU A 155 -8.25 -8.31 6.35
N MET A 156 -7.20 -7.61 5.89
CA MET A 156 -7.36 -6.30 5.26
C MET A 156 -7.89 -6.42 3.81
N ASP A 157 -9.05 -5.82 3.58
CA ASP A 157 -9.58 -5.58 2.24
C ASP A 157 -9.04 -4.27 1.66
N ILE A 158 -8.90 -3.24 2.50
CA ILE A 158 -8.43 -1.91 2.10
C ILE A 158 -7.26 -1.49 3.01
N HIS A 159 -6.08 -1.37 2.43
CA HIS A 159 -4.87 -0.92 3.10
C HIS A 159 -4.62 0.56 2.80
N ILE A 160 -4.57 1.43 3.80
CA ILE A 160 -4.41 2.88 3.60
C ILE A 160 -3.16 3.34 4.33
N THR A 161 -2.24 3.99 3.61
CA THR A 161 -0.97 4.43 4.20
C THR A 161 -0.35 5.61 3.45
N GLY A 162 0.70 6.19 4.03
CA GLY A 162 1.57 7.16 3.37
C GLY A 162 2.97 6.57 3.12
N PRO A 163 3.89 7.33 2.50
CA PRO A 163 5.21 6.86 2.11
C PRO A 163 6.08 6.32 3.24
N GLY A 164 6.82 5.24 2.97
CA GLY A 164 7.71 4.56 3.90
C GLY A 164 7.29 3.12 4.23
N THR A 165 7.74 2.60 5.38
CA THR A 165 7.67 1.17 5.71
C THR A 165 6.27 0.55 5.62
N GLY A 166 5.21 1.33 5.82
CA GLY A 166 3.83 0.82 5.72
C GLY A 166 3.41 0.40 4.35
N GLN A 167 3.92 1.04 3.31
CA GLN A 167 3.65 0.62 1.95
C GLN A 167 4.20 -0.78 1.65
N MET A 168 5.23 -1.23 2.36
CA MET A 168 5.81 -2.56 2.18
C MET A 168 4.82 -3.67 2.57
N TYR A 169 3.84 -3.38 3.41
CA TYR A 169 2.87 -4.38 3.84
C TYR A 169 1.86 -4.76 2.76
N GLN A 170 1.72 -3.97 1.70
CA GLN A 170 0.71 -4.25 0.68
C GLN A 170 0.96 -5.57 -0.06
N THR A 171 2.21 -6.04 -0.10
CA THR A 171 2.55 -7.37 -0.64
C THR A 171 1.92 -8.50 0.19
N PHE A 172 1.58 -8.28 1.46
CA PHE A 172 0.95 -9.31 2.30
C PHE A 172 -0.58 -9.35 2.22
N LEU A 173 -1.21 -8.46 1.46
CA LEU A 173 -2.65 -8.41 1.35
C LEU A 173 -3.21 -9.62 0.58
N SER A 174 -4.49 -9.93 0.85
CA SER A 174 -5.26 -10.91 0.09
C SER A 174 -5.41 -10.49 -1.38
N ASP A 175 -5.66 -11.47 -2.25
CA ASP A 175 -5.96 -11.17 -3.65
C ASP A 175 -7.25 -10.36 -3.76
N GLY A 176 -7.30 -9.37 -4.65
CA GLY A 176 -8.45 -8.50 -4.79
C GLY A 176 -8.59 -7.42 -3.71
N SER A 177 -7.57 -7.19 -2.88
CA SER A 177 -7.51 -6.05 -1.95
C SER A 177 -7.10 -4.76 -2.69
N VAL A 178 -7.38 -3.61 -2.08
CA VAL A 178 -7.00 -2.28 -2.60
C VAL A 178 -6.00 -1.62 -1.64
N SER A 179 -4.92 -1.05 -2.19
CA SER A 179 -3.95 -0.23 -1.46
C SER A 179 -4.15 1.24 -1.83
N VAL A 180 -4.43 2.08 -0.83
CA VAL A 180 -4.62 3.53 -0.96
C VAL A 180 -3.39 4.24 -0.41
N ASN A 181 -2.65 4.93 -1.27
CA ASN A 181 -1.49 5.72 -0.90
C ASN A 181 -1.87 7.21 -0.80
N VAL A 182 -1.86 7.74 0.41
CA VAL A 182 -2.24 9.15 0.68
C VAL A 182 -1.11 10.15 0.45
N GLY A 183 0.08 9.68 0.06
CA GLY A 183 1.23 10.52 -0.24
C GLY A 183 1.84 11.21 0.99
N GLY A 184 3.06 11.67 0.82
CA GLY A 184 3.82 12.45 1.80
C GLY A 184 4.13 13.83 1.24
N LEU A 185 4.32 14.79 2.14
CA LEU A 185 4.83 16.10 1.76
C LEU A 185 6.36 16.06 1.70
N ARG A 186 6.91 16.48 0.58
CA ARG A 186 8.32 16.84 0.47
C ARG A 186 8.40 18.36 0.27
N THR A 187 9.40 18.95 0.90
CA THR A 187 9.66 20.38 0.81
C THR A 187 11.07 20.61 0.28
N TRP A 188 11.25 21.68 -0.47
CA TRP A 188 12.57 22.22 -0.83
C TRP A 188 12.50 23.72 -1.01
N LYS A 189 13.69 24.33 -1.08
CA LYS A 189 13.84 25.76 -1.31
C LYS A 189 14.41 25.98 -2.71
N LEU A 190 13.69 26.76 -3.51
CA LEU A 190 14.18 27.29 -4.78
C LEU A 190 14.09 28.82 -4.71
N ASN A 191 15.21 29.53 -4.87
CA ASN A 191 15.26 31.00 -4.80
C ASN A 191 14.58 31.58 -3.53
N ASN A 192 14.90 31.01 -2.35
CA ASN A 192 14.30 31.36 -1.05
C ASN A 192 12.79 31.10 -0.91
N LYS A 193 12.12 30.52 -1.91
CA LYS A 193 10.72 30.10 -1.82
C LYS A 193 10.64 28.64 -1.42
N GLU A 194 9.91 28.35 -0.34
CA GLU A 194 9.59 26.98 0.04
C GLU A 194 8.52 26.43 -0.92
N LEU A 195 8.90 25.41 -1.69
CA LEU A 195 8.01 24.66 -2.55
C LEU A 195 7.66 23.33 -1.88
N LYS A 196 6.40 22.93 -2.01
CA LYS A 196 5.88 21.66 -1.50
C LYS A 196 5.32 20.86 -2.64
N PHE A 197 5.62 19.58 -2.66
CA PHE A 197 5.06 18.65 -3.63
C PHE A 197 4.71 17.33 -2.95
N THR A 198 3.86 16.58 -3.63
CA THR A 198 3.40 15.28 -3.21
C THR A 198 4.37 14.22 -3.68
N SER A 199 4.69 13.29 -2.79
CA SER A 199 5.57 12.17 -3.07
C SER A 199 4.88 10.89 -2.62
N TYR A 200 4.76 9.92 -3.53
CA TYR A 200 4.16 8.62 -3.25
C TYR A 200 5.20 7.57 -2.87
N LEU A 201 6.48 7.82 -3.22
CA LEU A 201 7.64 6.95 -3.07
C LEU A 201 7.41 5.53 -3.57
N GLU A 202 7.25 4.55 -2.70
CA GLU A 202 7.42 3.12 -3.00
C GLU A 202 6.27 2.50 -3.82
N GLN A 203 5.71 3.24 -4.80
CA GLN A 203 4.66 2.82 -5.73
C GLN A 203 5.03 1.60 -6.59
N TYR A 204 6.31 1.32 -6.79
CA TYR A 204 6.79 0.09 -7.43
C TYR A 204 6.34 -1.17 -6.66
N MET A 205 6.13 -1.07 -5.35
CA MET A 205 5.60 -2.17 -4.56
C MET A 205 4.15 -2.50 -4.95
N THR A 206 3.36 -1.49 -5.33
CA THR A 206 1.96 -1.68 -5.75
C THR A 206 1.91 -2.23 -7.18
N SER A 207 2.70 -1.62 -8.07
CA SER A 207 2.90 -2.08 -9.45
C SER A 207 3.41 -3.53 -9.53
N GLY A 208 4.33 -3.92 -8.64
CA GLY A 208 4.86 -5.28 -8.56
C GLY A 208 3.96 -6.30 -7.84
N THR A 209 2.78 -5.90 -7.39
CA THR A 209 1.82 -6.77 -6.70
C THR A 209 0.55 -6.92 -7.55
N PRO A 210 0.53 -7.84 -8.54
CA PRO A 210 -0.51 -7.90 -9.57
C PRO A 210 -1.87 -8.38 -9.04
N TYR A 211 -1.95 -8.82 -7.79
CA TYR A 211 -3.20 -9.28 -7.17
C TYR A 211 -3.89 -8.21 -6.32
N ILE A 212 -3.39 -6.97 -6.29
CA ILE A 212 -4.04 -5.85 -5.62
C ILE A 212 -4.21 -4.66 -6.59
N LYS A 213 -5.14 -3.75 -6.29
CA LYS A 213 -5.31 -2.49 -7.02
C LYS A 213 -4.77 -1.31 -6.21
N GLY A 214 -4.03 -0.42 -6.85
CA GLY A 214 -3.54 0.84 -6.27
C GLY A 214 -4.52 2.00 -6.47
N LEU A 215 -4.68 2.84 -5.44
CA LEU A 215 -5.32 4.14 -5.51
C LEU A 215 -4.43 5.20 -4.85
N TYR A 216 -4.52 6.44 -5.32
CA TYR A 216 -3.62 7.51 -4.90
C TYR A 216 -4.43 8.76 -4.58
N TYR A 217 -4.08 9.41 -3.47
CA TYR A 217 -4.66 10.71 -3.15
C TYR A 217 -4.29 11.74 -4.22
N PRO A 218 -5.17 12.67 -4.63
CA PRO A 218 -4.87 13.58 -5.75
C PRO A 218 -3.57 14.37 -5.57
N ILE A 219 -2.65 14.25 -6.55
CA ILE A 219 -1.27 14.77 -6.48
C ILE A 219 -1.22 16.28 -6.22
N ASN A 220 -2.09 17.05 -6.87
CA ASN A 220 -2.16 18.51 -6.76
C ASN A 220 -2.82 18.98 -5.46
N GLU A 221 -3.65 18.14 -4.84
CA GLU A 221 -4.36 18.49 -3.60
C GLU A 221 -3.51 18.22 -2.36
N ARG A 222 -2.69 17.16 -2.40
CA ARG A 222 -1.97 16.69 -1.20
C ARG A 222 -0.97 17.72 -0.67
N ALA A 223 -0.40 18.57 -1.53
CA ALA A 223 0.48 19.68 -1.14
C ALA A 223 -0.18 20.69 -0.18
N ASN A 224 -1.52 20.80 -0.24
CA ASN A 224 -2.34 21.68 0.61
C ASN A 224 -2.77 21.00 1.93
N GLY A 225 -2.29 19.80 2.20
CA GLY A 225 -2.72 18.96 3.33
C GLY A 225 -3.75 17.92 2.92
N ILE A 226 -4.01 16.98 3.83
CA ILE A 226 -5.07 15.99 3.65
C ILE A 226 -6.42 16.64 3.97
N LYS A 227 -7.42 16.41 3.12
CA LYS A 227 -8.81 16.83 3.30
C LYS A 227 -9.67 15.62 3.65
N LYS A 228 -10.55 15.76 4.64
CA LYS A 228 -11.49 14.70 5.05
C LYS A 228 -12.26 14.10 3.86
N ASP A 229 -12.87 14.94 3.03
CA ASP A 229 -13.76 14.47 1.95
C ASP A 229 -13.02 13.66 0.88
N GLU A 230 -11.76 13.98 0.60
CA GLU A 230 -10.93 13.21 -0.33
C GLU A 230 -10.55 11.84 0.25
N ILE A 231 -10.29 11.74 1.55
CA ILE A 231 -10.07 10.44 2.20
C ILE A 231 -11.33 9.57 2.13
N ILE A 232 -12.50 10.16 2.40
CA ILE A 232 -13.77 9.48 2.29
C ILE A 232 -14.01 8.96 0.87
N LYS A 233 -13.80 9.82 -0.13
CA LYS A 233 -13.94 9.48 -1.54
C LYS A 233 -13.04 8.30 -1.93
N LEU A 234 -11.77 8.33 -1.54
CA LEU A 234 -10.82 7.24 -1.85
C LEU A 234 -11.20 5.92 -1.20
N ILE A 235 -11.61 5.93 0.08
CA ILE A 235 -12.01 4.70 0.79
C ILE A 235 -13.30 4.12 0.19
N ARG A 236 -14.28 4.96 -0.16
CA ARG A 236 -15.50 4.53 -0.84
C ARG A 236 -15.19 3.96 -2.22
N GLN A 237 -14.33 4.62 -3.00
CA GLN A 237 -13.89 4.13 -4.31
C GLN A 237 -13.18 2.78 -4.18
N ALA A 238 -12.33 2.60 -3.17
CA ALA A 238 -11.70 1.31 -2.89
C ALA A 238 -12.72 0.21 -2.61
N GLY A 239 -13.70 0.48 -1.74
CA GLY A 239 -14.77 -0.48 -1.45
C GLY A 239 -15.63 -0.80 -2.68
N GLN A 240 -15.93 0.20 -3.52
CA GLN A 240 -16.68 0.00 -4.75
C GLN A 240 -15.91 -0.88 -5.75
N LEU A 241 -14.62 -0.61 -5.97
CA LEU A 241 -13.78 -1.45 -6.84
C LEU A 241 -13.75 -2.90 -6.38
N ILE A 242 -13.65 -3.13 -5.07
CA ILE A 242 -13.67 -4.47 -4.48
C ILE A 242 -14.99 -5.18 -4.77
N LEU A 243 -16.12 -4.53 -4.49
CA LEU A 243 -17.46 -5.13 -4.59
C LEU A 243 -18.05 -5.15 -6.00
N GLN A 244 -17.54 -4.33 -6.92
CA GLN A 244 -17.91 -4.39 -8.34
C GLN A 244 -17.03 -5.37 -9.12
N GLY A 245 -15.83 -5.66 -8.60
CA GLY A 245 -14.86 -6.51 -9.26
C GLY A 245 -13.91 -5.72 -10.14
N PHE A 246 -12.61 -5.92 -9.96
CA PHE A 246 -11.58 -5.60 -10.94
C PHE A 246 -10.84 -6.87 -11.38
N SER A 247 -10.34 -6.87 -12.61
CA SER A 247 -9.65 -8.02 -13.21
C SER A 247 -8.31 -8.30 -12.54
N LEU A 248 -7.98 -9.59 -12.42
CA LEU A 248 -6.69 -10.09 -11.96
C LEU A 248 -6.01 -10.91 -13.08
N PRO A 249 -4.68 -10.78 -13.28
CA PRO A 249 -3.78 -9.82 -12.63
C PRO A 249 -4.09 -8.37 -13.04
N VAL A 250 -3.80 -7.42 -12.16
CA VAL A 250 -3.88 -5.99 -12.44
C VAL A 250 -2.67 -5.57 -13.26
N GLU A 251 -2.93 -4.81 -14.33
CA GLU A 251 -1.88 -4.26 -15.17
C GLU A 251 -0.98 -3.29 -14.37
N PRO A 252 0.36 -3.46 -14.40
CA PRO A 252 1.29 -2.75 -13.52
C PRO A 252 1.22 -1.23 -13.67
N ARG A 253 1.08 -0.75 -14.91
CA ARG A 253 0.96 0.68 -15.21
C ARG A 253 -0.31 1.28 -14.60
N GLU A 254 -1.40 0.52 -14.54
CA GLU A 254 -2.63 0.99 -13.88
C GLU A 254 -2.52 1.06 -12.35
N ASN A 255 -1.49 0.40 -11.78
CA ASN A 255 -1.16 0.41 -10.37
C ASN A 255 -0.10 1.47 -10.00
N LEU A 256 0.24 2.37 -10.92
CA LEU A 256 1.12 3.51 -10.65
C LEU A 256 0.30 4.77 -10.36
N ALA A 257 0.87 5.65 -9.53
CA ALA A 257 0.36 7.00 -9.36
C ALA A 257 0.59 7.83 -10.63
N PRO A 258 -0.04 9.01 -10.76
CA PRO A 258 0.08 9.83 -11.97
C PRO A 258 1.53 10.17 -12.36
N ASP A 259 2.42 10.41 -11.39
CA ASP A 259 3.84 10.68 -11.63
C ASP A 259 4.60 9.45 -12.15
N GLY A 260 4.33 8.27 -11.61
CA GLY A 260 4.89 7.01 -12.07
C GLY A 260 4.43 6.66 -13.48
N GLN A 261 3.15 6.88 -13.78
CA GLN A 261 2.60 6.70 -15.12
C GLN A 261 3.28 7.64 -16.14
N LEU A 262 3.50 8.89 -15.77
CA LEU A 262 4.19 9.87 -16.62
C LEU A 262 5.66 9.48 -16.83
N PHE A 263 6.36 9.02 -15.78
CA PHE A 263 7.73 8.53 -15.94
C PHE A 263 7.81 7.36 -16.93
N VAL A 264 6.90 6.38 -16.83
CA VAL A 264 6.86 5.26 -17.78
C VAL A 264 6.63 5.77 -19.21
N GLU A 265 5.71 6.72 -19.40
CA GLU A 265 5.45 7.33 -20.71
C GLU A 265 6.69 8.07 -21.26
N MET A 266 7.41 8.80 -20.42
CA MET A 266 8.67 9.45 -20.80
C MET A 266 9.71 8.41 -21.24
N CYS A 267 9.83 7.31 -20.49
CA CYS A 267 10.73 6.21 -20.81
C CYS A 267 10.38 5.50 -22.13
N GLU A 268 9.09 5.37 -22.45
CA GLU A 268 8.62 4.79 -23.71
C GLU A 268 8.95 5.69 -24.92
N LYS A 269 8.88 7.02 -24.73
CA LYS A 269 9.17 8.01 -25.77
C LYS A 269 10.67 8.23 -26.00
N ASP A 270 11.46 8.20 -24.94
CA ASP A 270 12.91 8.47 -24.98
C ASP A 270 13.69 7.37 -24.25
N LYS A 271 14.23 6.44 -25.05
CA LYS A 271 15.01 5.31 -24.56
C LYS A 271 16.38 5.73 -24.02
N GLU A 272 16.96 6.80 -24.55
CA GLU A 272 18.26 7.31 -24.10
C GLU A 272 18.10 7.93 -22.72
N PHE A 273 17.11 8.82 -22.55
CA PHE A 273 16.70 9.34 -21.26
C PHE A 273 16.40 8.21 -20.27
N CYS A 274 15.59 7.22 -20.68
CA CYS A 274 15.23 6.11 -19.81
C CYS A 274 16.45 5.33 -19.33
N SER A 275 17.34 4.96 -20.27
CA SER A 275 18.58 4.28 -19.95
C SER A 275 19.42 5.10 -18.98
N PHE A 276 19.53 6.40 -19.21
CA PHE A 276 20.28 7.31 -18.37
C PHE A 276 19.72 7.39 -16.93
N VAL A 277 18.41 7.53 -16.75
CA VAL A 277 17.81 7.67 -15.41
C VAL A 277 17.63 6.35 -14.66
N THR A 278 17.68 5.22 -15.34
CA THR A 278 17.46 3.88 -14.74
C THR A 278 18.74 3.04 -14.61
N THR A 279 19.81 3.38 -15.32
CA THR A 279 21.09 2.66 -15.23
C THR A 279 21.81 2.99 -13.94
N ARG A 280 22.39 1.95 -13.31
CA ARG A 280 23.22 2.10 -12.12
C ARG A 280 24.50 2.85 -12.45
N SER A 281 24.87 3.83 -11.63
CA SER A 281 26.18 4.46 -11.75
C SER A 281 27.26 3.39 -11.49
N PRO A 282 28.24 3.22 -12.39
CA PRO A 282 29.31 2.22 -12.22
C PRO A 282 30.16 2.49 -10.97
N ASP A 283 30.20 3.74 -10.51
CA ASP A 283 31.14 4.21 -9.48
C ASP A 283 30.54 4.18 -8.06
N LYS A 284 29.25 3.88 -7.93
CA LYS A 284 28.55 3.82 -6.63
C LYS A 284 27.94 2.45 -6.43
N GLN A 285 28.55 1.64 -5.55
CA GLN A 285 27.96 0.37 -5.11
C GLN A 285 26.53 0.62 -4.61
N PHE A 286 25.56 0.01 -5.29
CA PHE A 286 24.12 0.01 -4.96
C PHE A 286 23.34 1.33 -5.12
N LYS A 287 23.89 2.37 -5.78
CA LYS A 287 23.15 3.62 -6.03
C LYS A 287 22.88 3.86 -7.52
N CYS A 288 21.59 3.92 -7.88
CA CYS A 288 21.18 4.65 -9.08
C CYS A 288 21.33 6.16 -8.85
N LEU A 289 21.03 7.00 -9.84
CA LEU A 289 20.77 8.43 -9.57
C LEU A 289 19.85 8.48 -8.34
N GLU A 290 20.19 9.25 -7.32
CA GLU A 290 19.51 9.22 -6.01
C GLU A 290 18.09 9.84 -6.04
N ILE A 291 17.37 9.63 -7.13
CA ILE A 291 16.14 10.31 -7.53
C ILE A 291 14.96 9.33 -7.53
N TRP A 292 13.78 9.84 -7.19
CA TRP A 292 12.51 9.13 -7.37
C TRP A 292 11.79 9.61 -8.64
N ALA A 293 10.73 8.89 -9.04
CA ALA A 293 9.84 9.27 -10.14
C ALA A 293 9.40 10.73 -10.04
N GLU A 294 8.90 11.07 -8.85
CA GLU A 294 8.39 12.39 -8.52
C GLU A 294 9.49 13.45 -8.57
N ASP A 295 10.74 13.10 -8.28
CA ASP A 295 11.84 14.08 -8.31
C ASP A 295 12.13 14.53 -9.75
N LEU A 296 12.02 13.60 -10.71
CA LEU A 296 12.13 13.90 -12.14
C LEU A 296 10.92 14.69 -12.65
N VAL A 297 9.72 14.20 -12.36
CA VAL A 297 8.47 14.80 -12.85
C VAL A 297 8.23 16.20 -12.27
N GLN A 298 8.63 16.44 -11.03
CA GLN A 298 8.47 17.73 -10.36
C GLN A 298 9.72 18.63 -10.47
N GLU A 299 10.74 18.20 -11.23
CA GLU A 299 12.02 18.90 -11.39
C GLU A 299 12.69 19.28 -10.06
N TYR A 300 12.55 18.41 -9.05
CA TYR A 300 13.07 18.63 -7.71
C TYR A 300 14.59 18.77 -7.72
N ASN A 301 15.10 19.82 -7.07
CA ASN A 301 16.53 20.17 -6.94
C ASN A 301 17.29 20.41 -8.26
N GLN A 302 16.64 20.36 -9.44
CA GLN A 302 17.30 20.25 -10.73
C GLN A 302 18.29 19.06 -10.78
N TRP A 303 18.53 18.47 -11.95
CA TRP A 303 19.41 17.30 -12.05
C TRP A 303 20.24 17.32 -13.33
N ASN A 304 21.37 16.61 -13.28
CA ASN A 304 22.25 16.34 -14.40
C ASN A 304 22.72 14.87 -14.37
N ASP A 305 23.68 14.54 -15.23
CA ASP A 305 24.36 13.23 -15.35
C ASP A 305 25.07 12.75 -14.09
N LYS A 306 25.27 13.62 -13.12
CA LYS A 306 25.89 13.31 -11.83
C LYS A 306 24.89 13.23 -10.67
N GLY A 307 23.59 13.45 -10.92
CA GLY A 307 22.52 13.46 -9.92
C GLY A 307 21.94 14.86 -9.71
N PHE A 308 21.52 15.17 -8.48
CA PHE A 308 21.01 16.51 -8.16
C PHE A 308 22.09 17.58 -8.34
N ILE A 309 21.70 18.74 -8.86
CA ILE A 309 22.56 19.92 -8.87
C ILE A 309 22.62 20.42 -7.42
N VAL A 310 23.77 20.24 -6.77
CA VAL A 310 23.99 20.76 -5.41
C VAL A 310 24.29 22.25 -5.54
N ASN A 311 23.30 23.08 -5.19
CA ASN A 311 23.50 24.52 -4.99
C ASN A 311 24.11 24.82 -3.62
#